data_AF-A0A9R0YJ10-F1
#
_entry.id   AF-A0A9R0YJ10-F1
#
_cell.length_a   1.000
_cell.length_b   1.000
_cell.length_c   1.000
_cell.angle_alpha   90.00
_cell.angle_beta   90.00
_cell.angle_gamma   90.00
#
_symmetry.space_group_name_H-M   'P 1'
#
loop_
_entity.id
_entity.type
_entity.pdbx_description
1 polymer ?
#
loop_
_entity_poly.entity_id
_entity_poly.type
_entity_poly.pdbx_seq_one_letter_code
_entity_poly.pdbx_strand_id
1 'polypeptide(L)'
;MSISTCMHTCMQNEMIDPSGNVNQVERLCEDGRVVFGDGSSILADTIIYCTGFSYSFPFLDTEGAVTVDDNRVGPLFEHVFPPSLAPSLSFIGIPIKVFAPWFFEAQAKWVAQVLSGKRTLPPEEEMMRSVEEYYGAREIAGVPKKYTHDVSLFDTTYIDEFGGKYCDFPGVEKWRYELLVSSFVTMLDNLETFLDEYKDSDSIRKSVEEWRLSAQQAQAATRAATKKQSLGLLEQAQ
;
A
#
# COMPACT_ATOMS: atom_id res chain seq x y z
N MET A 1 -16.36 14.91 -17.52
CA MET A 1 -16.45 13.45 -17.68
C MET A 1 -15.79 12.84 -16.44
N SER A 2 -16.56 12.20 -15.56
CA SER A 2 -16.05 11.72 -14.26
C SER A 2 -15.17 10.48 -14.48
N ILE A 3 -14.13 10.30 -13.65
CA ILE A 3 -13.28 9.09 -13.65
C ILE A 3 -14.13 7.80 -13.52
N SER A 4 -15.28 7.90 -12.85
CA SER A 4 -16.28 6.82 -12.74
C SER A 4 -16.82 6.36 -14.11
N THR A 5 -17.08 7.29 -15.04
CA THR A 5 -17.60 6.95 -16.38
C THR A 5 -16.56 6.19 -17.21
N CYS A 6 -15.27 6.50 -17.03
CA CYS A 6 -14.22 5.85 -17.80
C CYS A 6 -13.92 4.42 -17.35
N MET A 7 -14.04 4.10 -16.06
CA MET A 7 -13.97 2.70 -15.59
C MET A 7 -15.19 1.90 -16.02
N HIS A 8 -16.37 2.52 -16.03
CA HIS A 8 -17.62 1.89 -16.43
C HIS A 8 -17.61 1.48 -17.92
N THR A 9 -17.14 2.33 -18.84
CA THR A 9 -17.01 1.93 -20.26
C THR A 9 -15.88 0.92 -20.50
N CYS A 10 -14.84 0.91 -19.64
CA CYS A 10 -13.75 -0.07 -19.75
C CYS A 10 -14.16 -1.48 -19.28
N MET A 11 -15.17 -1.60 -18.40
CA MET A 11 -15.63 -2.89 -17.86
C MET A 11 -17.04 -3.29 -18.29
N GLN A 12 -17.83 -2.42 -18.90
CA GLN A 12 -19.11 -2.79 -19.47
C GLN A 12 -18.94 -3.59 -20.76
N ASN A 13 -19.09 -4.91 -20.62
CA ASN A 13 -19.56 -5.90 -21.58
C ASN A 13 -18.86 -6.09 -22.95
N GLU A 14 -17.88 -5.28 -23.34
CA GLU A 14 -17.19 -5.48 -24.65
C GLU A 14 -15.70 -5.87 -24.55
N MET A 15 -15.06 -5.72 -23.39
CA MET A 15 -13.65 -6.11 -23.19
C MET A 15 -13.42 -7.32 -22.28
N ILE A 16 -14.49 -7.87 -21.70
CA ILE A 16 -14.46 -9.04 -20.85
C ILE A 16 -15.28 -10.11 -21.56
N ASP A 17 -14.63 -11.22 -21.93
CA ASP A 17 -15.33 -12.33 -22.57
C ASP A 17 -16.35 -12.97 -21.59
N PRO A 18 -17.27 -13.84 -22.06
CA PRO A 18 -18.25 -14.50 -21.20
C PRO A 18 -17.64 -15.38 -20.08
N SER A 19 -16.34 -15.63 -20.11
CA SER A 19 -15.58 -16.38 -19.09
C SER A 19 -14.88 -15.47 -18.06
N GLY A 20 -15.01 -14.15 -18.17
CA GLY A 20 -14.42 -13.18 -17.24
C GLY A 20 -12.98 -12.79 -17.58
N ASN A 21 -12.46 -13.17 -18.75
CA ASN A 21 -11.11 -12.81 -19.16
C ASN A 21 -11.10 -11.46 -19.88
N VAL A 22 -10.18 -10.59 -19.49
CA VAL A 22 -9.93 -9.33 -20.18
C VAL A 22 -9.25 -9.64 -21.51
N ASN A 23 -9.92 -9.34 -22.62
CA ASN A 23 -9.37 -9.47 -23.95
C ASN A 23 -8.19 -8.51 -24.11
N GLN A 24 -6.99 -9.05 -24.30
CA GLN A 24 -5.79 -8.23 -24.44
C GLN A 24 -5.85 -7.40 -25.73
N VAL A 25 -5.56 -6.10 -25.64
CA VAL A 25 -5.40 -5.25 -26.84
C VAL A 25 -4.18 -5.73 -27.63
N GLU A 26 -4.40 -6.13 -28.88
CA GLU A 26 -3.34 -6.58 -29.79
C GLU A 26 -2.73 -5.40 -30.55
N ARG A 27 -3.58 -4.53 -31.12
CA ARG A 27 -3.11 -3.35 -31.87
C ARG A 27 -4.11 -2.20 -31.88
N LEU A 28 -3.56 -1.00 -32.04
CA LEU A 28 -4.29 0.24 -32.30
C LEU A 28 -4.14 0.60 -33.79
N CYS A 29 -5.25 0.88 -34.45
CA CYS A 29 -5.27 1.21 -35.88
C CYS A 29 -5.42 2.74 -36.07
N GLU A 30 -4.88 3.25 -37.19
CA GLU A 30 -4.95 4.68 -37.53
C GLU A 30 -6.39 5.18 -37.74
N ASP A 31 -7.34 4.29 -38.07
CA ASP A 31 -8.76 4.61 -38.24
C ASP A 31 -9.54 4.70 -36.90
N GLY A 32 -8.84 4.67 -35.76
CA GLY A 32 -9.45 4.70 -34.43
C GLY A 32 -9.94 3.33 -33.93
N ARG A 33 -9.65 2.26 -34.66
CA ARG A 33 -10.02 0.89 -34.28
C ARG A 33 -9.03 0.28 -33.30
N VAL A 34 -9.55 -0.27 -32.21
CA VAL A 34 -8.81 -1.13 -31.27
C VAL A 34 -9.11 -2.58 -31.64
N VAL A 35 -8.08 -3.38 -31.88
CA VAL A 35 -8.19 -4.81 -32.18
C VAL A 35 -7.71 -5.61 -30.98
N PHE A 36 -8.52 -6.57 -30.55
CA PHE A 36 -8.25 -7.45 -29.43
C PHE A 36 -7.68 -8.80 -29.91
N GLY A 37 -6.99 -9.51 -29.02
CA GLY A 37 -6.33 -10.78 -29.34
C GLY A 37 -7.28 -11.94 -29.72
N ASP A 38 -8.58 -11.80 -29.49
CA ASP A 38 -9.61 -12.73 -29.97
C ASP A 38 -10.07 -12.43 -31.42
N GLY A 39 -9.53 -11.37 -32.02
CA GLY A 39 -9.87 -10.88 -33.36
C GLY A 39 -11.05 -9.91 -33.40
N SER A 40 -11.71 -9.63 -32.27
CA SER A 40 -12.76 -8.62 -32.19
C SER A 40 -12.17 -7.20 -32.29
N SER A 41 -13.03 -6.22 -32.60
CA SER A 41 -12.58 -4.82 -32.70
C SER A 41 -13.67 -3.82 -32.36
N ILE A 42 -13.29 -2.71 -31.72
CA ILE A 42 -14.16 -1.59 -31.37
C ILE A 42 -13.56 -0.27 -31.91
N LEU A 43 -14.39 0.75 -32.15
CA LEU A 43 -13.92 2.11 -32.38
C LEU A 43 -13.83 2.84 -31.04
N ALA A 44 -12.70 3.52 -30.79
CA ALA A 44 -12.49 4.29 -29.57
C ALA A 44 -11.94 5.68 -29.88
N ASP A 45 -12.56 6.72 -29.33
CA ASP A 45 -12.08 8.09 -29.45
C ASP A 45 -10.94 8.41 -28.47
N THR A 46 -10.81 7.62 -27.39
CA THR A 46 -9.85 7.88 -26.30
C THR A 46 -9.38 6.58 -25.68
N ILE A 47 -8.08 6.51 -25.37
CA ILE A 47 -7.43 5.38 -24.72
C ILE A 47 -6.80 5.88 -23.42
N ILE A 48 -7.11 5.23 -22.31
CA ILE A 48 -6.55 5.54 -20.99
C ILE A 48 -5.75 4.33 -20.49
N TYR A 49 -4.45 4.52 -20.28
CA TYR A 49 -3.57 3.48 -19.74
C TYR A 49 -3.69 3.41 -18.22
N CYS A 50 -4.36 2.38 -17.73
CA CYS A 50 -4.46 2.04 -16.30
C CYS A 50 -3.48 0.92 -15.91
N THR A 51 -2.27 0.91 -16.49
CA THR A 51 -1.28 -0.19 -16.40
C THR A 51 -0.38 -0.12 -15.16
N GLY A 52 -0.73 0.71 -14.18
CA GLY A 52 0.04 0.90 -12.95
C GLY A 52 1.20 1.88 -13.11
N PHE A 53 2.17 1.77 -12.17
CA PHE A 53 3.30 2.70 -12.03
C PHE A 53 4.62 1.94 -11.88
N SER A 54 5.73 2.66 -12.02
CA SER A 54 7.08 2.17 -11.76
C SER A 54 7.79 3.01 -10.72
N TYR A 55 8.66 2.38 -9.92
CA TYR A 55 9.52 3.12 -9.00
C TYR A 55 10.59 3.88 -9.78
N SER A 56 10.82 5.14 -9.39
CA SER A 56 11.84 5.98 -9.97
C SER A 56 12.35 6.97 -8.94
N PHE A 57 13.68 6.98 -8.73
CA PHE A 57 14.37 7.84 -7.78
C PHE A 57 15.47 8.63 -8.50
N PRO A 58 15.13 9.54 -9.43
CA PRO A 58 16.13 10.21 -10.28
C PRO A 58 17.08 11.13 -9.49
N PHE A 59 16.74 11.44 -8.24
CA PHE A 59 17.54 12.24 -7.33
C PHE A 59 18.52 11.42 -6.49
N LEU A 60 18.45 10.09 -6.52
CA LEU A 60 19.17 9.21 -5.62
C LEU A 60 20.30 8.50 -6.36
N ASP A 61 21.52 8.99 -6.19
CA ASP A 61 22.73 8.29 -6.62
C ASP A 61 23.30 7.47 -5.46
N THR A 62 23.40 6.17 -5.66
CA THR A 62 23.94 5.21 -4.66
C THR A 62 25.12 4.43 -5.22
N GLU A 63 25.68 4.86 -6.35
CA GLU A 63 26.75 4.15 -7.06
C GLU A 63 26.39 2.67 -7.36
N GLY A 64 25.10 2.39 -7.54
CA GLY A 64 24.57 1.05 -7.81
C GLY A 64 24.22 0.21 -6.58
N ALA A 65 24.40 0.71 -5.35
CA ALA A 65 24.00 -0.01 -4.14
C ALA A 65 22.47 -0.21 -4.03
N VAL A 66 21.68 0.66 -4.66
CA VAL A 66 20.23 0.48 -4.84
C VAL A 66 19.88 0.61 -6.31
N THR A 67 19.13 -0.35 -6.83
CA THR A 67 18.65 -0.37 -8.21
C THR A 67 17.13 -0.58 -8.27
N VAL A 68 16.53 -0.20 -9.40
CA VAL A 68 15.16 -0.57 -9.75
C VAL A 68 15.22 -1.45 -11.00
N ASP A 69 14.91 -2.74 -10.85
CA ASP A 69 14.89 -3.74 -11.94
C ASP A 69 13.50 -4.37 -12.02
N ASP A 70 12.75 -4.14 -13.10
CA ASP A 70 11.36 -4.59 -13.26
C ASP A 70 10.52 -4.32 -11.99
N ASN A 71 10.43 -3.06 -11.56
CA ASN A 71 9.73 -2.62 -10.33
C ASN A 71 10.22 -3.24 -9.01
N ARG A 72 11.32 -3.98 -8.99
CA ARG A 72 12.01 -4.38 -7.76
C ARG A 72 13.01 -3.30 -7.36
N VAL A 73 12.74 -2.60 -6.27
CA VAL A 73 13.69 -1.72 -5.58
C VAL A 73 14.57 -2.58 -4.65
N GLY A 74 15.87 -2.60 -4.88
CA GLY A 74 16.71 -3.49 -4.08
C GLY A 74 18.22 -3.39 -4.29
N PRO A 75 18.97 -4.16 -3.49
CA PRO A 75 18.49 -5.02 -2.38
C PRO A 75 17.96 -4.21 -1.18
N LEU A 76 16.85 -4.66 -0.57
CA LEU A 76 16.24 -4.01 0.62
C LEU A 76 15.86 -5.05 1.68
N PHE A 77 16.52 -5.00 2.84
CA PHE A 77 16.16 -5.75 4.03
C PHE A 77 14.79 -5.29 4.54
N GLU A 78 13.85 -6.24 4.61
CA GLU A 78 12.45 -6.02 5.02
C GLU A 78 11.77 -4.87 4.25
N HIS A 79 12.15 -4.68 2.99
CA HIS A 79 11.67 -3.59 2.13
C HIS A 79 11.94 -2.17 2.66
N VAL A 80 12.89 -2.00 3.59
CA VAL A 80 13.22 -0.72 4.23
C VAL A 80 14.69 -0.35 4.02
N PHE A 81 15.62 -1.23 4.39
CA PHE A 81 17.03 -0.86 4.51
C PHE A 81 17.88 -1.48 3.40
N PRO A 82 18.57 -0.68 2.57
CA PRO A 82 19.66 -1.19 1.73
C PRO A 82 20.83 -1.65 2.61
N PRO A 83 21.23 -2.95 2.60
CA PRO A 83 22.18 -3.50 3.57
C PRO A 83 23.48 -2.71 3.71
N SER A 84 24.10 -2.29 2.59
CA SER A 84 25.38 -1.59 2.56
C SER A 84 25.33 -0.11 2.94
N LEU A 85 24.13 0.49 2.99
CA LEU A 85 23.93 1.91 3.30
C LEU A 85 23.14 2.11 4.60
N ALA A 86 22.72 1.04 5.26
CA ALA A 86 21.96 1.13 6.49
C ALA A 86 22.85 1.55 7.69
N PRO A 87 22.33 2.37 8.63
CA PRO A 87 21.00 2.98 8.66
C PRO A 87 20.94 4.36 7.98
N SER A 88 21.99 4.80 7.28
CA SER A 88 22.08 6.14 6.70
C SER A 88 21.09 6.41 5.56
N LEU A 89 20.64 5.35 4.88
CA LEU A 89 19.56 5.37 3.90
C LEU A 89 18.49 4.34 4.29
N SER A 90 17.23 4.73 4.14
CA SER A 90 16.06 3.86 4.36
C SER A 90 14.90 4.32 3.50
N PHE A 91 14.04 3.38 3.09
CA PHE A 91 12.83 3.65 2.32
C PHE A 91 11.59 3.35 3.16
N ILE A 92 10.58 4.22 3.03
CA ILE A 92 9.25 4.02 3.60
C ILE A 92 8.27 4.04 2.43
N GLY A 93 7.30 3.13 2.42
CA GLY A 93 6.28 3.10 1.37
C GLY A 93 6.63 2.28 0.13
N ILE A 94 7.65 1.42 0.20
CA ILE A 94 7.97 0.51 -0.90
C ILE A 94 6.92 -0.60 -1.04
N PRO A 95 6.47 -1.30 0.02
CA PRO A 95 5.51 -2.38 -0.15
C PRO A 95 4.17 -1.93 -0.77
N ILE A 96 3.66 -2.74 -1.69
CA ILE A 96 2.37 -2.57 -2.35
C ILE A 96 1.33 -3.54 -1.77
N LYS A 97 0.05 -3.23 -1.99
CA LYS A 97 -1.08 -4.00 -1.44
C LYS A 97 -0.94 -4.15 0.08
N VAL A 98 -0.73 -3.03 0.77
CA VAL A 98 -0.65 -2.97 2.23
C VAL A 98 -1.74 -2.08 2.80
N PHE A 99 -2.02 -2.24 4.10
CA PHE A 99 -2.77 -1.24 4.84
C PHE A 99 -1.88 -0.01 5.11
N ALA A 100 -1.75 0.84 4.08
CA ALA A 100 -0.69 1.83 3.95
C ALA A 100 -0.47 2.73 5.17
N PRO A 101 -1.48 3.42 5.75
CA PRO A 101 -1.23 4.29 6.90
C PRO A 101 -0.60 3.56 8.09
N TRP A 102 -1.06 2.34 8.37
CA TRP A 102 -0.58 1.54 9.50
C TRP A 102 0.81 0.98 9.25
N PHE A 103 1.01 0.37 8.08
CA PHE A 103 2.28 -0.27 7.77
C PHE A 103 3.40 0.76 7.60
N PHE A 104 3.13 1.91 6.98
CA PHE A 104 4.13 2.96 6.81
C PHE A 104 4.46 3.67 8.13
N GLU A 105 3.49 3.77 9.06
CA GLU A 105 3.78 4.20 10.44
C GLU A 105 4.71 3.22 11.14
N ALA A 106 4.47 1.91 11.03
CA ALA A 106 5.35 0.89 11.59
C ALA A 106 6.77 0.98 11.00
N GLN A 107 6.92 1.14 9.67
CA GLN A 107 8.21 1.37 9.02
C GLN A 107 8.90 2.63 9.54
N ALA A 108 8.18 3.76 9.60
CA ALA A 108 8.73 5.03 10.09
C ALA A 108 9.18 4.94 11.55
N LYS A 109 8.38 4.30 12.41
CA LYS A 109 8.71 4.07 13.82
C LYS A 109 9.95 3.21 13.97
N TRP A 110 10.08 2.15 13.18
CA TRP A 110 11.27 1.29 13.19
C TRP A 110 12.52 2.09 12.78
N VAL A 111 12.47 2.81 11.67
CA VAL A 111 13.57 3.67 11.20
C VAL A 111 13.99 4.67 12.27
N ALA A 112 13.04 5.36 12.91
CA ALA A 112 13.34 6.30 14.00
C ALA A 112 13.99 5.63 15.22
N GLN A 113 13.57 4.40 15.57
CA GLN A 113 14.17 3.64 16.68
C GLN A 113 15.59 3.18 16.35
N VAL A 114 15.87 2.81 15.10
CA VAL A 114 17.21 2.48 14.64
C VAL A 114 18.12 3.72 14.66
N LEU A 115 17.68 4.84 14.08
CA LEU A 115 18.45 6.08 14.04
C LEU A 115 18.73 6.67 15.43
N SER A 116 17.84 6.46 16.40
CA SER A 116 18.04 6.89 17.79
C SER A 116 18.85 5.90 18.64
N GLY A 117 19.29 4.77 18.07
CA GLY A 117 20.02 3.73 18.80
C GLY A 117 19.16 2.92 19.78
N LYS A 118 17.84 3.12 19.79
CA LYS A 118 16.90 2.31 20.60
C LYS A 118 16.79 0.88 20.07
N ARG A 119 17.08 0.66 18.79
CA ARG A 119 17.16 -0.65 18.15
C ARG A 119 18.41 -0.73 17.30
N THR A 120 18.95 -1.94 17.17
CA THR A 120 20.09 -2.24 16.32
C THR A 120 19.63 -3.03 15.10
N LEU A 121 20.24 -2.76 13.95
CA LEU A 121 20.12 -3.62 12.79
C LEU A 121 21.04 -4.82 12.93
N PRO A 122 20.70 -5.98 12.31
CA PRO A 122 21.65 -7.07 12.18
C PRO A 122 22.83 -6.66 11.27
N PRO A 123 23.96 -7.40 11.30
CA PRO A 123 25.09 -7.17 10.41
C PRO A 123 24.68 -7.18 8.93
N GLU A 124 25.42 -6.45 8.09
CA GLU A 124 25.17 -6.33 6.65
C GLU A 124 25.02 -7.69 5.96
N GLU A 125 25.90 -8.64 6.27
CA GLU A 125 25.86 -10.00 5.71
C GLU A 125 24.56 -10.73 6.04
N GLU A 126 24.00 -10.53 7.24
CA GLU A 126 22.74 -11.16 7.63
C GLU A 126 21.54 -10.49 6.94
N MET A 127 21.57 -9.16 6.80
CA MET A 127 20.57 -8.42 6.03
C MET A 127 20.56 -8.88 4.57
N MET A 128 21.74 -8.99 3.96
CA MET A 128 21.87 -9.42 2.57
C MET A 128 21.40 -10.87 2.38
N ARG A 129 21.80 -11.79 3.28
CA ARG A 129 21.32 -13.18 3.26
C ARG A 129 19.78 -13.25 3.33
N SER A 130 19.16 -12.45 4.20
CA SER A 130 17.69 -12.39 4.29
C SER A 130 17.04 -11.90 2.99
N VAL A 131 17.64 -10.92 2.31
CA VAL A 131 17.17 -10.43 1.01
C VAL A 131 17.26 -11.52 -0.07
N GLU A 132 18.39 -12.23 -0.12
CA GLU A 132 18.62 -13.31 -1.08
C GLU A 132 17.67 -14.49 -0.86
N GLU A 133 17.47 -14.90 0.40
CA GLU A 133 16.50 -15.94 0.78
C GLU A 133 15.08 -15.54 0.36
N TYR A 134 14.69 -14.28 0.59
CA TYR A 134 13.39 -13.75 0.16
C TYR A 134 13.23 -13.75 -1.36
N TYR A 135 14.26 -13.34 -2.11
CA TYR A 135 14.23 -13.37 -3.57
C TYR A 135 14.16 -14.80 -4.12
N GLY A 136 14.97 -15.72 -3.58
CA GLY A 136 14.97 -17.13 -3.97
C GLY A 136 13.63 -17.80 -3.70
N ALA A 137 13.01 -17.56 -2.55
CA ALA A 137 11.69 -18.11 -2.23
C ALA A 137 10.61 -17.65 -3.25
N ARG A 138 10.62 -16.37 -3.64
CA ARG A 138 9.68 -15.84 -4.64
C ARG A 138 9.94 -16.39 -6.04
N GLU A 139 11.20 -16.56 -6.41
CA GLU A 139 11.58 -17.16 -7.69
C GLU A 139 11.13 -18.62 -7.77
N ILE A 140 11.36 -19.41 -6.72
CA ILE A 140 10.88 -20.80 -6.61
C ILE A 140 9.35 -20.86 -6.70
N ALA A 141 8.65 -19.89 -6.12
CA ALA A 141 7.20 -19.76 -6.21
C ALA A 141 6.71 -19.23 -7.57
N GLY A 142 7.61 -18.94 -8.52
CA GLY A 142 7.26 -18.45 -9.86
C GLY A 142 6.73 -17.03 -9.88
N VAL A 143 7.00 -16.24 -8.83
CA VAL A 143 6.49 -14.87 -8.71
C VAL A 143 7.35 -13.90 -9.53
N PRO A 144 6.78 -13.16 -10.49
CA PRO A 144 7.50 -12.15 -11.27
C PRO A 144 8.21 -11.08 -10.42
N LYS A 145 9.36 -10.58 -10.88
CA LYS A 145 10.18 -9.59 -10.16
C LYS A 145 9.40 -8.32 -9.77
N LYS A 146 8.54 -7.80 -10.66
CA LYS A 146 7.64 -6.67 -10.36
C LYS A 146 6.72 -6.81 -9.16
N TYR A 147 6.52 -8.02 -8.67
CA TYR A 147 5.74 -8.28 -7.46
C TYR A 147 6.61 -8.55 -6.24
N THR A 148 7.92 -8.27 -6.27
CA THR A 148 8.81 -8.47 -5.10
C THR A 148 8.36 -7.69 -3.87
N HIS A 149 7.71 -6.54 -4.04
CA HIS A 149 7.20 -5.73 -2.93
C HIS A 149 5.71 -5.95 -2.65
N ASP A 150 5.10 -6.95 -3.29
CA ASP A 150 3.74 -7.39 -2.97
C ASP A 150 3.79 -8.30 -1.74
N VAL A 151 3.36 -7.75 -0.61
CA VAL A 151 3.30 -8.43 0.69
C VAL A 151 1.88 -8.89 1.04
N SER A 152 0.98 -8.94 0.04
CA SER A 152 -0.39 -9.43 0.14
C SER A 152 -1.29 -8.70 1.15
N LEU A 153 -2.22 -7.89 0.63
CA LEU A 153 -3.16 -7.09 1.46
C LEU A 153 -3.99 -7.93 2.44
N PHE A 154 -4.28 -9.17 2.06
CA PHE A 154 -5.12 -10.07 2.83
C PHE A 154 -4.32 -11.03 3.72
N ASP A 155 -2.99 -11.06 3.56
CA ASP A 155 -2.12 -11.75 4.50
C ASP A 155 -1.68 -10.78 5.59
N THR A 156 -2.44 -10.77 6.68
CA THR A 156 -2.21 -9.85 7.80
C THR A 156 -1.00 -10.26 8.65
N THR A 157 -0.49 -11.48 8.47
CA THR A 157 0.57 -12.03 9.30
C THR A 157 1.86 -11.24 9.15
N TYR A 158 2.25 -10.92 7.92
CA TYR A 158 3.48 -10.16 7.66
C TYR A 158 3.46 -8.78 8.33
N ILE A 159 2.35 -8.05 8.24
CA ILE A 159 2.22 -6.70 8.81
C ILE A 159 2.31 -6.74 10.34
N ASP A 160 1.58 -7.66 10.98
CA ASP A 160 1.57 -7.80 12.43
C ASP A 160 2.92 -8.31 12.96
N GLU A 161 3.53 -9.29 12.29
CA GLU A 161 4.85 -9.82 12.64
C GLU A 161 5.94 -8.76 12.46
N PHE A 162 5.91 -7.99 11.37
CA PHE A 162 6.81 -6.86 11.15
C PHE A 162 6.71 -5.84 12.28
N GLY A 163 5.48 -5.40 12.60
CA GLY A 163 5.23 -4.42 13.66
C GLY A 163 5.71 -4.89 15.03
N GLY A 164 5.38 -6.13 15.38
CA GLY A 164 5.80 -6.74 16.65
C GLY A 164 7.32 -6.93 16.75
N LYS A 165 7.95 -7.48 15.70
CA LYS A 165 9.38 -7.79 15.69
C LYS A 165 10.24 -6.53 15.68
N TYR A 166 9.93 -5.56 14.84
CA TYR A 166 10.85 -4.47 14.52
C TYR A 166 10.60 -3.16 15.27
N CYS A 167 9.39 -2.87 15.77
CA CYS A 167 9.13 -1.57 16.38
C CYS A 167 8.15 -1.55 17.57
N ASP A 168 7.86 -2.71 18.17
CA ASP A 168 6.81 -2.88 19.19
C ASP A 168 5.52 -2.16 18.78
N PHE A 169 5.18 -2.24 17.49
CA PHE A 169 3.96 -1.67 16.99
C PHE A 169 2.83 -2.64 17.28
N PRO A 170 1.76 -2.18 17.97
CA PRO A 170 0.65 -3.06 18.29
C PRO A 170 0.06 -3.60 16.98
N GLY A 171 -0.28 -4.89 17.00
CA GLY A 171 -1.02 -5.51 15.91
C GLY A 171 -2.33 -4.77 15.66
N VAL A 172 -2.76 -4.77 14.41
CA VAL A 172 -3.98 -4.05 14.01
C VAL A 172 -5.21 -4.74 14.62
N GLU A 173 -6.15 -3.97 15.13
CA GLU A 173 -7.38 -4.52 15.70
C GLU A 173 -8.16 -5.31 14.63
N LYS A 174 -8.64 -6.50 14.98
CA LYS A 174 -9.29 -7.44 14.04
C LYS A 174 -10.41 -6.82 13.19
N TRP A 175 -11.21 -5.93 13.79
CA TRP A 175 -12.32 -5.27 13.09
C TRP A 175 -11.85 -4.40 11.92
N ARG A 176 -10.61 -3.89 11.93
CA ARG A 176 -10.05 -3.10 10.82
C ARG A 176 -9.70 -3.99 9.63
N TYR A 177 -9.17 -5.18 9.89
CA TYR A 177 -8.97 -6.19 8.85
C TYR A 177 -10.32 -6.67 8.29
N GLU A 178 -11.30 -6.89 9.17
CA GLU A 178 -12.67 -7.24 8.77
C GLU A 178 -13.28 -6.15 7.87
N LEU A 179 -13.15 -4.87 8.26
CA LEU A 179 -13.62 -3.73 7.48
C LEU A 179 -12.92 -3.64 6.12
N LEU A 180 -11.60 -3.83 6.07
CA LEU A 180 -10.83 -3.84 4.83
C LEU A 180 -11.34 -4.93 3.88
N VAL A 181 -11.47 -6.17 4.38
CA VAL A 181 -11.97 -7.30 3.59
C VAL A 181 -13.41 -7.07 3.13
N SER A 182 -14.30 -6.64 4.02
CA SER A 182 -15.70 -6.29 3.71
C SER A 182 -15.80 -5.26 2.60
N SER A 183 -14.99 -4.20 2.68
CA SER A 183 -14.94 -3.13 1.67
C SER A 183 -14.47 -3.64 0.31
N PHE A 184 -13.45 -4.51 0.30
CA PHE A 184 -12.96 -5.13 -0.94
C PHE A 184 -13.98 -6.09 -1.57
N VAL A 185 -14.62 -6.94 -0.77
CA VAL A 185 -15.67 -7.85 -1.27
C VAL A 185 -16.85 -7.06 -1.81
N THR A 186 -17.29 -6.01 -1.12
CA THR A 186 -18.38 -5.13 -1.58
C THR A 186 -18.02 -4.42 -2.89
N MET A 187 -16.77 -3.95 -3.02
CA MET A 187 -16.26 -3.39 -4.27
C MET A 187 -16.30 -4.40 -5.41
N LEU A 188 -15.88 -5.65 -5.18
CA LEU A 188 -15.91 -6.71 -6.18
C LEU A 188 -17.33 -7.12 -6.57
N ASP A 189 -18.26 -7.11 -5.62
CA ASP A 189 -19.68 -7.40 -5.86
C ASP A 189 -20.37 -6.29 -6.67
N ASN A 190 -20.03 -5.02 -6.40
CA ASN A 190 -20.70 -3.86 -6.98
C ASN A 190 -19.77 -2.66 -7.12
N LEU A 191 -19.05 -2.60 -8.23
CA LEU A 191 -18.10 -1.51 -8.53
C LEU A 191 -18.75 -0.12 -8.63
N GLU A 192 -20.07 -0.03 -8.83
CA GLU A 192 -20.76 1.23 -9.05
C GLU A 192 -21.16 1.93 -7.75
N THR A 193 -21.72 1.18 -6.79
CA THR A 193 -22.29 1.76 -5.56
C THR A 193 -21.62 1.29 -4.27
N PHE A 194 -20.48 0.58 -4.32
CA PHE A 194 -19.80 0.08 -3.11
C PHE A 194 -19.42 1.16 -2.07
N LEU A 195 -19.33 2.43 -2.47
CA LEU A 195 -19.07 3.55 -1.56
C LEU A 195 -20.33 4.06 -0.83
N ASP A 196 -21.51 3.72 -1.35
CA ASP A 196 -22.82 4.12 -0.82
C ASP A 196 -23.47 2.96 -0.05
N GLU A 197 -23.19 1.72 -0.42
CA GLU A 197 -23.75 0.50 0.18
C GLU A 197 -22.74 -0.19 1.08
N TYR A 198 -22.97 -0.14 2.40
CA TYR A 198 -22.12 -0.79 3.40
C TYR A 198 -22.74 -2.11 3.84
N LYS A 199 -22.06 -3.23 3.58
CA LYS A 199 -22.44 -4.57 4.06
C LYS A 199 -21.68 -4.98 5.32
N ASP A 200 -21.37 -4.01 6.16
CA ASP A 200 -20.55 -4.20 7.35
C ASP A 200 -21.28 -5.00 8.43
N SER A 201 -20.55 -5.92 9.07
CA SER A 201 -21.05 -6.69 10.19
C SER A 201 -21.36 -5.81 11.41
N ASP A 202 -22.20 -6.32 12.32
CA ASP A 202 -22.49 -5.68 13.61
C ASP A 202 -21.21 -5.40 14.42
N SER A 203 -20.21 -6.28 14.30
CA SER A 203 -18.88 -6.15 14.90
C SER A 203 -18.15 -4.90 14.39
N ILE A 204 -18.07 -4.73 13.06
CA ILE A 204 -17.46 -3.55 12.43
C ILE A 204 -18.22 -2.28 12.84
N ARG A 205 -19.56 -2.28 12.69
CA ARG A 205 -20.38 -1.08 12.97
C ARG A 205 -20.19 -0.59 14.40
N LYS A 206 -20.25 -1.51 15.38
CA LYS A 206 -20.02 -1.19 16.79
C LYS A 206 -18.61 -0.68 17.06
N SER A 207 -17.60 -1.35 16.51
CA SER A 207 -16.19 -0.96 16.72
C SER A 207 -15.87 0.41 16.11
N VAL A 208 -16.43 0.72 14.94
CA VAL A 208 -16.29 2.03 14.30
C VAL A 208 -16.96 3.13 15.13
N GLU A 209 -18.14 2.89 15.69
CA GLU A 209 -18.81 3.84 16.58
C GLU A 209 -17.99 4.10 17.85
N GLU A 210 -17.51 3.05 18.51
CA GLU A 210 -16.65 3.17 19.70
C GLU A 210 -15.35 3.93 19.38
N TRP A 211 -14.72 3.61 18.26
CA TRP A 211 -13.51 4.29 17.79
C TRP A 211 -13.76 5.78 17.51
N ARG A 212 -14.87 6.12 16.85
CA ARG A 212 -15.27 7.53 16.58
C ARG A 212 -15.47 8.30 17.88
N LEU A 213 -16.15 7.71 18.87
CA LEU A 213 -16.37 8.33 20.17
C LEU A 213 -15.04 8.57 20.91
N SER A 214 -14.15 7.58 20.92
CA SER A 214 -12.80 7.70 21.51
C SER A 214 -11.99 8.81 20.86
N ALA A 215 -11.99 8.89 19.52
CA ALA A 215 -11.27 9.92 18.78
C ALA A 215 -11.79 11.33 19.09
N GLN A 216 -13.11 11.52 19.18
CA GLN A 216 -13.71 12.80 19.55
C GLN A 216 -13.31 13.24 20.97
N GLN A 217 -13.30 12.32 21.93
CA GLN A 217 -12.87 12.59 23.30
C GLN A 217 -11.40 13.01 23.36
N ALA A 218 -10.52 12.29 22.65
CA ALA A 218 -9.09 12.61 22.57
C ALA A 218 -8.84 13.99 21.95
N GLN A 219 -9.58 14.34 20.88
CA GLN A 219 -9.50 15.67 20.26
C GLN A 219 -9.97 16.77 21.22
N ALA A 220 -11.06 16.56 21.95
CA ALA A 220 -11.56 17.52 22.93
C ALA A 220 -10.57 17.75 24.07
N ALA A 221 -9.96 16.67 24.59
CA ALA A 221 -8.93 16.74 25.62
C ALA A 221 -7.70 17.52 25.15
N THR A 222 -7.23 17.26 23.92
CA THR A 222 -6.09 17.97 23.32
C THR A 222 -6.39 19.45 23.19
N ARG A 223 -7.56 19.82 22.65
CA ARG A 223 -7.99 21.23 22.54
C ARG A 223 -8.05 21.93 23.90
N ALA A 224 -8.57 21.25 24.93
CA ALA A 224 -8.63 21.78 26.28
C ALA A 224 -7.23 22.01 26.88
N ALA A 225 -6.30 21.06 26.67
CA ALA A 225 -4.92 21.17 27.11
C ALA A 225 -4.19 22.34 26.42
N THR A 226 -4.31 22.46 25.10
CA THR A 226 -3.73 23.58 24.34
C THR A 226 -4.29 24.93 24.79
N LYS A 227 -5.60 25.01 25.02
CA LYS A 227 -6.24 26.24 25.52
C LYS A 227 -5.72 26.62 26.92
N LYS A 228 -5.60 25.65 27.83
CA LYS A 228 -5.05 25.86 29.18
C LYS A 228 -3.59 26.32 29.12
N GLN A 229 -2.78 25.72 28.24
CA GLN A 229 -1.39 26.12 28.02
C GLN A 229 -1.27 27.54 27.45
N SER A 230 -2.12 27.91 26.48
CA SER A 230 -2.14 29.29 25.94
C SER A 230 -2.59 30.33 26.97
N LEU A 231 -3.54 29.99 27.86
CA LEU A 231 -3.99 30.88 28.93
C LEU A 231 -2.92 31.06 30.01
N GLY A 232 -2.24 29.98 30.41
CA GLY A 232 -1.14 30.07 31.38
C GLY A 232 0.07 30.86 30.86
N LEU A 233 0.35 30.81 29.56
CA LEU A 233 1.40 31.64 28.94
C LEU A 233 1.01 33.13 28.89
N LEU A 234 -0.28 33.46 28.77
CA LEU A 234 -0.76 34.84 28.81
C LEU A 234 -0.73 35.44 30.23
N GLU A 235 -1.03 34.62 31.25
CA GLU A 235 -0.95 35.04 32.67
C GLU A 235 0.49 35.25 33.15
N GLN A 236 1.48 34.56 32.56
CA GLN A 236 2.91 34.77 32.86
C GLN A 236 3.55 35.94 32.11
N ALA A 237 2.83 36.55 31.15
CA ALA A 237 3.31 37.68 30.35
C ALA A 237 2.81 39.05 30.86
N GLN A 238 2.10 39.09 32.00
CA GLN A 238 1.64 40.30 32.71
C GLN A 238 2.45 40.52 33.98
#